data_AF-A0A354GNZ4-F1
#
_entry.id   AF-A0A354GNZ4-F1
#
_cell.length_a   1.000
_cell.length_b   1.000
_cell.length_c   1.000
_cell.angle_alpha   90.00
_cell.angle_beta   90.00
_cell.angle_gamma   90.00
#
_symmetry.space_group_name_H-M   'P 1'
#
loop_
_entity.id
_entity.type
_entity.pdbx_description
1 polymer ?
#
loop_
_entity_poly.entity_id
_entity_poly.type
_entity_poly.pdbx_seq_one_letter_code
_entity_poly.pdbx_strand_id
1 'polypeptide(L)' 'MTTRRLLSAFVILLAGFPPAARAYVEAPHSLGMICNLSTNIVLMRVEKVDKEKNLIIFRKVRDIKGVHPTDV' A
#
# COMPACT_ATOMS: atom_id res chain seq x y z
N MET A 1 -40.84 9.70 -30.50
CA MET A 1 -40.65 9.71 -29.03
C MET A 1 -39.72 8.59 -28.53
N THR A 2 -39.53 7.52 -29.30
CA THR A 2 -38.66 6.36 -29.01
C THR A 2 -37.16 6.66 -29.13
N THR A 3 -36.73 7.41 -30.13
CA THR A 3 -35.32 7.78 -30.39
C THR A 3 -34.70 8.63 -29.29
N ARG A 4 -35.44 9.60 -28.73
CA ARG A 4 -34.96 10.43 -27.61
C ARG A 4 -34.70 9.59 -26.35
N ARG A 5 -35.59 8.63 -26.03
CA ARG A 5 -35.46 7.74 -24.88
C ARG A 5 -34.27 6.78 -25.03
N LEU A 6 -34.02 6.29 -26.24
CA LEU A 6 -32.86 5.47 -26.56
C LEU A 6 -31.55 6.25 -26.39
N LEU A 7 -31.52 7.52 -26.82
CA LEU A 7 -30.37 8.39 -26.63
C LEU A 7 -30.08 8.63 -25.14
N SER A 8 -31.12 8.89 -24.35
CA SER A 8 -30.99 9.08 -22.90
C SER A 8 -30.43 7.83 -22.21
N ALA A 9 -30.95 6.65 -22.58
CA ALA A 9 -30.48 5.38 -22.04
C ALA A 9 -29.00 5.12 -22.39
N PHE A 10 -28.59 5.46 -23.62
CA PHE A 10 -27.21 5.30 -24.07
C PHE A 10 -26.22 6.21 -23.32
N VAL A 11 -26.60 7.46 -23.05
CA VAL A 11 -25.78 8.40 -22.26
C VAL A 11 -25.63 7.95 -20.81
N ILE A 12 -26.72 7.45 -20.19
CA ILE A 12 -26.67 6.90 -18.83
C ILE A 12 -25.76 5.67 -18.77
N LEU A 13 -25.83 4.79 -19.78
CA LEU A 13 -24.97 3.62 -19.88
C LEU A 13 -23.49 4.01 -19.96
N LEU A 14 -23.15 5.03 -20.76
CA LEU A 14 -21.77 5.51 -20.90
C LEU A 14 -21.25 6.22 -19.65
N ALA A 15 -22.11 6.98 -18.95
CA ALA A 15 -21.73 7.67 -17.71
C ALA A 15 -21.56 6.72 -16.50
N GLY A 16 -22.10 5.50 -16.59
CA GLY A 16 -21.99 4.49 -15.54
C GLY A 16 -20.70 3.66 -15.60
N PHE A 17 -19.90 3.75 -16.67
CA PHE A 17 -18.62 3.04 -16.73
C PHE A 17 -17.60 3.76 -15.86
N PRO A 18 -17.07 3.12 -14.79
CA PRO A 18 -15.99 3.72 -14.03
C PRO A 18 -14.79 3.94 -14.95
N PRO A 19 -14.09 5.09 -14.85
CA PRO A 19 -12.86 5.28 -15.60
C PRO A 19 -11.87 4.16 -15.24
N ALA A 20 -11.11 3.68 -16.22
CA ALA A 20 -10.10 2.67 -16.01
C ALA A 20 -9.12 3.14 -14.94
N ALA A 21 -9.26 2.63 -13.71
CA ALA A 21 -8.32 2.87 -12.64
C ALA A 21 -7.04 2.15 -13.02
N ARG A 22 -5.98 2.90 -13.34
CA ARG A 22 -4.62 2.37 -13.43
C ARG A 22 -4.16 2.06 -12.02
N ALA A 23 -4.73 1.01 -11.43
CA ALA A 23 -4.28 0.51 -10.15
C ALA A 23 -2.81 0.12 -10.31
N TYR A 24 -1.96 0.67 -9.45
CA TYR A 24 -0.58 0.24 -9.36
C TYR A 24 -0.57 -1.21 -8.90
N VAL A 25 -0.25 -2.12 -9.82
CA VAL A 25 0.01 -3.53 -9.50
C VAL A 25 1.52 -3.65 -9.40
N GLU A 26 2.06 -3.46 -8.19
CA GLU A 26 3.47 -3.75 -7.93
C GLU A 26 3.69 -5.24 -8.18
N ALA A 27 4.60 -5.58 -9.11
CA ALA A 27 5.00 -6.97 -9.26
C ALA A 27 5.70 -7.39 -7.96
N PRO A 28 5.36 -8.56 -7.38
CA PRO A 28 5.99 -9.00 -6.14
C PRO A 28 7.50 -9.13 -6.34
N HIS A 29 8.28 -8.35 -5.59
CA HIS A 29 9.73 -8.48 -5.56
C HIS A 29 10.16 -9.70 -4.75
N SER A 30 11.21 -10.39 -5.19
CA SER A 30 11.80 -11.48 -4.41
C SER A 30 12.47 -10.92 -3.13
N LEU A 31 12.56 -11.74 -2.08
CA LEU A 31 13.23 -11.34 -0.84
C LEU A 31 14.67 -10.85 -1.11
N GLY A 32 15.43 -11.56 -1.96
CA GLY A 32 16.79 -11.16 -2.32
C GLY A 32 16.84 -9.80 -3.03
N MET A 33 15.87 -9.51 -3.90
CA MET A 33 15.77 -8.22 -4.56
C MET A 33 15.49 -7.09 -3.55
N ILE A 34 14.52 -7.30 -2.65
CA ILE A 34 14.20 -6.32 -1.60
C ILE A 34 15.43 -6.09 -0.71
N CYS A 35 16.08 -7.16 -0.24
CA CYS A 35 17.29 -7.05 0.57
C CYS A 35 18.41 -6.28 -0.13
N ASN A 36 18.55 -6.42 -1.46
CA ASN A 36 19.52 -5.67 -2.24
C ASN A 36 19.15 -4.18 -2.36
N LEU A 37 17.88 -3.89 -2.64
CA LEU A 37 17.36 -2.52 -2.83
C LEU A 37 17.31 -1.70 -1.54
N SER A 38 17.09 -2.32 -0.38
CA SER A 38 16.99 -1.61 0.89
C SER A 38 18.32 -0.99 1.32
N THR A 39 18.32 0.28 1.73
CA THR A 39 19.50 0.95 2.32
C THR A 39 19.73 0.50 3.77
N ASN A 40 18.65 0.21 4.49
CA ASN A 40 18.67 -0.25 5.87
C ASN A 40 17.75 -1.45 6.06
N ILE A 41 18.16 -2.40 6.89
CA ILE A 41 17.33 -3.50 7.39
C ILE A 41 17.53 -3.52 8.90
N VAL A 42 16.46 -3.39 9.68
CA VAL A 42 16.51 -3.30 11.14
C VAL A 42 15.71 -4.41 11.79
N LEU A 43 16.24 -4.97 12.88
CA LEU A 43 15.52 -5.90 13.74
C LEU A 43 14.82 -5.12 14.84
N MET A 44 13.50 -5.24 14.90
CA MET A 44 12.67 -4.61 15.91
C MET A 44 12.07 -5.66 16.85
N ARG A 45 11.82 -5.28 18.10
CA ARG A 45 11.05 -6.08 19.06
C ARG A 45 9.78 -5.33 19.41
N VAL A 46 8.63 -5.97 19.23
CA VAL A 46 7.35 -5.46 19.71
C VAL A 46 7.34 -5.59 21.23
N GLU A 47 7.09 -4.48 21.92
CA GLU A 47 7.00 -4.44 23.38
C GLU A 47 5.55 -4.49 23.85
N LYS A 48 4.64 -3.82 23.14
CA LYS A 48 3.22 -3.80 23.46
C LYS A 48 2.37 -3.49 22.24
N VAL A 49 1.17 -4.07 22.17
CA VAL A 49 0.11 -3.66 21.23
C VAL A 49 -1.03 -3.04 22.04
N ASP A 50 -1.26 -1.75 21.85
CA ASP A 50 -2.35 -1.00 22.47
C ASP A 50 -3.51 -0.89 21.48
N LYS A 51 -4.54 -1.73 21.65
CA LYS A 51 -5.69 -1.77 20.74
C LYS A 51 -6.66 -0.63 20.96
N GLU A 52 -6.72 -0.07 22.16
CA GLU A 52 -7.59 1.08 22.47
C GLU A 52 -7.09 2.32 21.73
N LYS A 53 -5.77 2.52 21.70
CA LYS A 53 -5.13 3.63 20.98
C LYS A 53 -4.74 3.29 19.54
N ASN A 54 -4.91 2.03 19.13
CA ASN A 54 -4.46 1.50 17.85
C ASN A 54 -2.96 1.73 17.57
N LEU A 55 -2.11 1.46 18.56
CA LEU A 55 -0.65 1.63 18.50
C LEU A 55 0.10 0.31 18.67
N ILE A 56 1.20 0.15 17.94
CA ILE A 56 2.20 -0.89 18.16
C ILE A 56 3.45 -0.20 18.69
N ILE A 57 3.82 -0.52 19.94
CA ILE A 57 4.99 0.00 20.61
C ILE A 57 6.12 -1.00 20.40
N PHE A 58 7.25 -0.53 19.85
CA PHE A 58 8.40 -1.36 19.52
C PHE A 58 9.70 -0.61 19.81
N ARG A 59 10.79 -1.36 19.96
CA ARG A 59 12.15 -0.81 20.04
C ARG A 59 13.09 -1.47 19.04
N LYS A 60 14.13 -0.73 18.64
CA LYS A 60 15.20 -1.28 17.80
C LYS A 60 16.03 -2.25 18.63
N VAL A 61 16.37 -3.40 18.05
CA VAL A 61 17.25 -4.40 18.67
C VAL A 61 18.65 -4.26 18.09
N ARG A 62 18.75 -4.18 16.76
CA ARG A 62 20.00 -3.96 16.02
C ARG A 62 19.72 -3.65 14.56
N ASP A 63 20.70 -3.04 13.91
CA ASP A 63 20.76 -2.91 12.45
C ASP A 63 21.34 -4.20 11.84
N ILE A 64 20.65 -4.79 10.86
CA ILE A 64 21.08 -5.97 10.08
C ILE A 64 21.82 -5.55 8.80
N LYS A 65 21.34 -4.47 8.16
CA LYS A 65 21.98 -3.84 6.98
C LYS A 65 21.97 -2.33 7.15
N GLY A 66 23.08 -1.67 6.82
CA GLY A 66 23.25 -0.23 7.01
C GLY A 66 23.27 0.16 8.49
N VAL A 67 23.24 1.47 8.76
CA VAL A 67 23.09 2.04 10.11
C VAL A 67 21.90 2.99 10.07
N HIS A 68 20.85 2.68 10.83
CA HIS A 68 19.69 3.56 10.93
C HIS A 68 19.90 4.55 12.09
N PRO A 69 19.74 5.87 11.87
CA PRO A 69 20.16 6.92 12.82
C PRO A 69 19.34 7.00 14.12
N THR A 70 18.23 6.29 14.21
CA THR A 70 17.41 6.21 15.44
C THR A 70 18.07 5.27 16.46
N ASP A 71 17.98 5.59 17.75
CA ASP A 71 18.61 4.84 18.85
C ASP A 71 18.18 3.36 18.98
N VAL A 72 19.03 2.58 19.67
CA VAL A 72 18.76 1.22 20.21
C VAL A 72 18.28 1.32 21.66
#